data_AF-X0TEF5-F1
#
_entry.id   AF-X0TEF5-F1
#
_cell.length_a   1.000
_cell.length_b   1.000
_cell.length_c   1.000
_cell.angle_alpha   90.00
_cell.angle_beta   90.00
_cell.angle_gamma   90.00
#
_symmetry.space_group_name_H-M   'P 1'
#
loop_
_entity.id
_entity.type
_entity.pdbx_description
1 polymer ?
#
loop_
_entity_poly.entity_id
_entity_poly.type
_entity_poly.pdbx_seq_one_letter_code
_entity_poly.pdbx_strand_id
1 'polypeptide(L)'
;MPEIDSAKGAKKFYEDVPMKAEGFFLKGASSLDWGMKNRLSRIFNPDTGRTVMFAIDHGYFQGPTTGLERIDLTIVPLMYYADAIMLTRGILRTTVPPSLTKPVVMRCSGGPSILKELSNEELAVDIEDAIRMNVSAITLQ
;
A
#
# COMPACT_ATOMS: atom_id res chain seq x y z
N MET A 1 -42.57 -41.72 -5.39
CA MET A 1 -42.20 -40.94 -4.20
C MET A 1 -40.94 -40.18 -4.56
N PRO A 2 -40.82 -38.87 -4.30
CA PRO A 2 -39.53 -38.22 -4.45
C PRO A 2 -38.59 -38.84 -3.42
N GLU A 3 -37.45 -39.33 -3.89
CA GLU A 3 -36.34 -39.82 -3.09
C GLU A 3 -36.06 -38.81 -1.97
N ILE A 4 -36.28 -39.22 -0.72
CA ILE A 4 -35.90 -38.44 0.45
C ILE A 4 -34.39 -38.38 0.42
N ASP A 5 -33.89 -37.20 0.03
CA ASP A 5 -32.49 -36.78 -0.04
C ASP A 5 -31.84 -36.91 1.35
N SER A 6 -31.62 -38.15 1.76
CA SER A 6 -31.17 -38.61 3.08
C SER A 6 -29.65 -38.48 3.25
N ALA A 7 -28.98 -37.87 2.26
CA ALA A 7 -27.54 -37.71 2.21
C ALA A 7 -27.05 -36.26 2.41
N LYS A 8 -27.93 -35.30 2.72
CA LYS A 8 -27.51 -33.95 3.11
C LYS A 8 -27.41 -33.88 4.63
N GLY A 9 -26.21 -34.09 5.15
CA GLY A 9 -25.91 -33.86 6.57
C GLY A 9 -26.51 -32.52 7.02
N ALA A 10 -27.24 -32.54 8.14
CA ALA A 10 -27.94 -31.37 8.65
C ALA A 10 -27.00 -30.16 8.72
N LYS A 11 -27.46 -29.02 8.19
CA LYS A 11 -26.70 -27.76 8.26
C LYS A 11 -26.47 -27.40 9.72
N LYS A 12 -25.23 -27.07 10.08
CA LYS A 12 -24.83 -26.63 11.43
C LYS A 12 -24.60 -25.12 11.41
N PHE A 13 -25.44 -24.37 12.10
CA PHE A 13 -25.41 -22.90 12.12
C PHE A 13 -24.71 -22.30 13.35
N TYR A 14 -24.33 -23.13 14.34
CA TYR A 14 -23.65 -22.68 15.58
C TYR A 14 -24.46 -21.58 16.31
N GLU A 15 -25.75 -21.84 16.53
CA GLU A 15 -26.72 -20.89 17.08
C GLU A 15 -26.36 -20.40 18.50
N ASP A 16 -25.52 -21.14 19.21
CA ASP A 16 -24.98 -20.85 20.53
C ASP A 16 -23.70 -19.98 20.50
N VAL A 17 -23.14 -19.74 19.31
CA VAL A 17 -21.91 -18.95 19.12
C VAL A 17 -22.26 -17.58 18.52
N PRO A 18 -22.26 -16.49 19.30
CA PRO A 18 -22.56 -15.17 18.76
C PRO A 18 -21.43 -14.69 17.83
N MET A 19 -21.80 -13.95 16.78
CA MET A 19 -20.84 -13.26 15.92
C MET A 19 -20.14 -12.16 16.72
N LYS A 20 -18.80 -12.17 16.72
CA LYS A 20 -17.98 -11.12 17.34
C LYS A 20 -17.72 -9.98 16.36
N ALA A 21 -17.84 -8.75 16.83
CA ALA A 21 -17.35 -7.56 16.14
C ALA A 21 -15.97 -7.21 16.68
N GLU A 22 -14.92 -7.69 16.00
CA GLU A 22 -13.54 -7.41 16.40
C GLU A 22 -13.18 -5.95 16.14
N GLY A 23 -12.35 -5.38 17.03
CA GLY A 23 -11.78 -4.05 16.84
C GLY A 23 -10.74 -4.02 15.71
N PHE A 24 -10.24 -2.82 15.41
CA PHE A 24 -9.12 -2.65 14.48
C PHE A 24 -7.85 -2.25 15.23
N PHE A 25 -6.75 -2.95 14.99
CA PHE A 25 -5.51 -2.84 15.78
C PHE A 25 -4.82 -1.47 15.67
N LEU A 26 -5.01 -0.77 14.55
CA LEU A 26 -4.24 0.43 14.25
C LEU A 26 -4.85 1.68 14.92
N LYS A 27 -3.99 2.42 15.64
CA LYS A 27 -4.34 3.64 16.37
C LYS A 27 -5.08 4.64 15.47
N GLY A 28 -6.25 5.09 15.91
CA GLY A 28 -7.05 6.12 15.23
C GLY A 28 -7.77 5.65 13.95
N ALA A 29 -7.65 4.38 13.57
CA ALA A 29 -8.23 3.83 12.33
C ALA A 29 -9.45 2.93 12.57
N SER A 30 -9.95 2.84 13.80
CA SER A 30 -11.04 1.93 14.20
C SER A 30 -12.36 2.20 13.47
N SER A 31 -12.63 3.45 13.11
CA SER A 31 -13.90 3.87 12.48
C SER A 31 -13.80 4.04 10.96
N LEU A 32 -12.69 3.63 10.35
CA LEU A 32 -12.55 3.63 8.89
C LEU A 32 -13.33 2.48 8.25
N ASP A 33 -13.70 2.64 6.99
CA ASP A 33 -14.31 1.56 6.21
C ASP A 33 -13.33 0.39 5.99
N TRP A 34 -13.87 -0.80 5.71
CA TRP A 34 -13.10 -2.02 5.49
C TRP A 34 -11.98 -1.85 4.46
N GLY A 35 -12.25 -1.18 3.33
CA GLY A 35 -11.25 -1.03 2.26
C GLY A 35 -10.05 -0.16 2.66
N MET A 36 -10.27 0.82 3.53
CA MET A 36 -9.20 1.68 4.06
C MET A 36 -8.42 0.96 5.15
N LYS A 37 -9.10 0.24 6.05
CA LYS A 37 -8.48 -0.65 7.03
C LYS A 37 -7.61 -1.71 6.37
N ASN A 38 -8.06 -2.30 5.26
CA ASN A 38 -7.28 -3.28 4.51
C ASN A 38 -5.99 -2.68 3.95
N ARG A 39 -6.05 -1.51 3.28
CA ARG A 39 -4.86 -0.81 2.78
C ARG A 39 -3.87 -0.48 3.90
N LEU A 40 -4.36 0.01 5.03
CA LEU A 40 -3.53 0.29 6.22
C LEU A 40 -2.91 -0.97 6.81
N SER A 41 -3.63 -2.10 6.84
CA SER A 41 -3.13 -3.38 7.35
C SER A 41 -2.03 -4.00 6.48
N ARG A 42 -1.93 -3.57 5.22
CA ARG A 42 -0.79 -3.96 4.37
C ARG A 42 0.45 -3.16 4.74
N ILE A 43 0.30 -1.86 5.02
CA ILE A 43 1.41 -0.96 5.39
C ILE A 43 1.91 -1.26 6.80
N PHE A 44 1.01 -1.36 7.78
CA PHE A 44 1.32 -1.62 9.18
C PHE A 44 1.05 -3.08 9.49
N ASN A 45 2.08 -3.79 9.94
CA ASN A 45 1.98 -5.19 10.32
C ASN A 45 0.93 -5.37 11.45
N PRO A 46 -0.13 -6.19 11.27
CA PRO A 46 -1.20 -6.35 12.25
C PRO A 46 -0.77 -6.90 13.62
N ASP A 47 0.32 -7.67 13.67
CA ASP A 47 0.84 -8.27 14.90
C ASP A 47 1.62 -7.25 15.74
N THR A 48 2.31 -6.31 15.08
CA THR A 48 3.20 -5.34 15.76
C THR A 48 2.66 -3.91 15.77
N GLY A 49 1.69 -3.59 14.92
CA GLY A 49 1.19 -2.24 14.69
C GLY A 49 2.20 -1.27 14.05
N ARG A 50 3.31 -1.77 13.49
CA ARG A 50 4.45 -0.98 13.00
C ARG A 50 4.77 -1.28 11.53
N THR A 51 5.61 -0.44 10.94
CA THR A 51 6.06 -0.58 9.55
C THR A 51 7.52 -0.17 9.42
N VAL A 52 8.28 -0.89 8.59
CA VAL A 52 9.53 -0.43 8.00
C VAL A 52 9.24 -0.03 6.54
N MET A 53 9.10 1.27 6.32
CA MET A 53 8.83 1.83 4.99
C MET A 53 10.13 2.24 4.31
N PHE A 54 10.37 1.75 3.10
CA PHE A 54 11.55 2.07 2.33
C PHE A 54 11.24 3.15 1.27
N ALA A 55 11.72 4.37 1.51
CA ALA A 55 11.44 5.54 0.70
C ALA A 55 12.56 5.83 -0.30
N ILE A 56 12.20 5.93 -1.58
CA ILE A 56 13.10 6.14 -2.72
C ILE A 56 12.51 7.14 -3.73
N ASP A 57 11.62 8.02 -3.28
CA ASP A 57 10.97 9.04 -4.12
C ASP A 57 11.81 10.30 -4.35
N HIS A 58 12.93 10.49 -3.64
CA HIS A 58 13.83 11.66 -3.66
C HIS A 58 14.08 12.26 -5.06
N GLY A 59 14.22 11.41 -6.08
CA GLY A 59 14.48 11.85 -7.45
C GLY A 59 13.37 12.71 -8.06
N TYR A 60 12.19 12.79 -7.44
CA TYR A 60 11.08 13.62 -7.92
C TYR A 60 11.46 15.11 -8.05
N PHE A 61 12.39 15.61 -7.24
CA PHE A 61 12.91 16.98 -7.32
C PHE A 61 14.44 17.07 -7.34
N GLN A 62 15.15 15.99 -6.93
CA GLN A 62 16.62 15.97 -6.85
C GLN A 62 17.30 15.37 -8.09
N GLY A 63 16.56 14.67 -8.96
CA GLY A 63 17.17 13.87 -10.04
C GLY A 63 17.91 12.62 -9.49
N PRO A 64 19.00 12.17 -10.15
CA PRO A 64 19.73 10.96 -9.74
C PRO A 64 20.61 11.24 -8.51
N THR A 65 19.99 11.24 -7.33
CA THR A 65 20.70 11.40 -6.05
C THR A 65 21.55 10.16 -5.73
N THR A 66 22.59 10.35 -4.90
CA THR A 66 23.55 9.29 -4.55
C THR A 66 22.87 8.02 -4.06
N GLY A 67 23.20 6.89 -4.68
CA GLY A 67 22.63 5.57 -4.37
C GLY A 67 21.34 5.22 -5.13
N LEU A 68 20.68 6.19 -5.77
CA LEU A 68 19.46 6.00 -6.58
C LEU A 68 19.71 6.13 -8.09
N GLU A 69 20.97 6.08 -8.53
CA GLU A 69 21.34 6.21 -9.95
C GLU A 69 20.86 5.01 -10.77
N ARG A 70 20.87 3.82 -10.15
CA ARG A 70 20.47 2.52 -10.76
C ARG A 70 19.54 1.73 -9.85
N ILE A 71 18.34 2.28 -9.65
CA ILE A 71 17.28 1.68 -8.81
C ILE A 71 17.02 0.21 -9.18
N ASP A 72 17.06 -0.11 -10.48
CA ASP A 72 16.88 -1.46 -11.01
C ASP A 72 17.90 -2.47 -10.46
N LEU A 73 19.14 -2.04 -10.21
CA LEU A 73 20.23 -2.91 -9.75
C LEU A 73 20.41 -2.86 -8.23
N THR A 74 20.41 -1.65 -7.64
CA THR A 74 20.86 -1.45 -6.27
C THR A 74 19.72 -1.40 -5.26
N ILE A 75 18.50 -1.05 -5.70
CA ILE A 75 17.38 -0.75 -4.82
C ILE A 75 16.29 -1.83 -4.89
N VAL A 76 15.91 -2.29 -6.08
CA VAL A 76 14.88 -3.33 -6.26
C VAL A 76 15.14 -4.57 -5.39
N PRO A 77 16.37 -5.12 -5.30
CA PRO A 77 16.65 -6.26 -4.42
C PRO A 77 16.38 -5.98 -2.93
N LEU A 78 16.53 -4.72 -2.50
CA LEU A 78 16.33 -4.32 -1.10
C LEU A 78 14.84 -4.16 -0.74
N MET A 79 13.99 -3.86 -1.73
CA MET A 79 12.55 -3.67 -1.51
C MET A 79 11.84 -4.90 -0.92
N TYR A 80 12.38 -6.10 -1.12
CA TYR A 80 11.82 -7.35 -0.58
C TYR A 80 11.88 -7.43 0.96
N TYR A 81 12.82 -6.71 1.58
CA TYR A 81 13.02 -6.67 3.02
C TYR A 81 12.20 -5.58 3.72
N ALA A 82 11.54 -4.70 2.97
CA ALA A 82 10.68 -3.66 3.53
C ALA A 82 9.25 -4.17 3.74
N ASP A 83 8.52 -3.57 4.68
CA ASP A 83 7.08 -3.81 4.84
C ASP A 83 6.29 -3.07 3.75
N ALA A 84 6.69 -1.84 3.43
CA ALA A 84 6.09 -0.99 2.40
C ALA A 84 7.16 -0.23 1.61
N ILE A 85 6.83 0.14 0.38
CA ILE A 85 7.72 0.94 -0.49
C ILE A 85 7.09 2.29 -0.81
N MET A 86 7.88 3.37 -0.74
CA MET A 86 7.46 4.73 -1.06
C MET A 86 8.25 5.28 -2.25
N LEU A 87 7.56 5.65 -3.33
CA LEU A 87 8.18 5.99 -4.62
C LEU A 87 7.23 6.80 -5.52
N THR A 88 7.76 7.27 -6.65
CA THR A 88 6.96 7.93 -7.69
C THR A 88 6.29 6.92 -8.62
N ARG A 89 5.20 7.33 -9.31
CA ARG A 89 4.57 6.51 -10.36
C ARG A 89 5.52 6.12 -11.49
N GLY A 90 6.50 6.97 -11.79
CA GLY A 90 7.49 6.74 -12.84
C GLY A 90 8.34 5.54 -12.52
N ILE A 91 9.01 5.55 -11.35
CA ILE A 91 9.84 4.44 -10.90
C ILE A 91 9.03 3.15 -10.73
N LEU A 92 7.82 3.25 -10.19
CA LEU A 92 6.95 2.08 -10.02
C LEU A 92 6.69 1.37 -11.35
N ARG A 93 6.33 2.12 -12.41
CA ARG A 93 5.95 1.55 -13.70
C ARG A 93 7.13 1.09 -14.55
N THR A 94 8.28 1.76 -14.44
CA THR A 94 9.42 1.49 -15.33
C THR A 94 10.42 0.51 -14.75
N THR A 95 10.53 0.41 -13.43
CA THR A 95 11.66 -0.25 -12.76
C THR A 95 11.23 -1.34 -11.79
N VAL A 96 10.14 -1.14 -11.05
CA VAL A 96 9.70 -2.10 -10.04
C VAL A 96 8.97 -3.28 -10.72
N PRO A 97 9.40 -4.53 -10.52
CA PRO A 97 8.70 -5.69 -11.08
C PRO A 97 7.28 -5.79 -10.51
N PRO A 98 6.24 -5.99 -11.34
CA PRO A 98 4.86 -6.11 -10.85
C PRO A 98 4.63 -7.36 -9.99
N SER A 99 5.56 -8.32 -10.00
CA SER A 99 5.58 -9.47 -9.09
C SER A 99 5.96 -9.10 -7.64
N LEU A 100 6.52 -7.92 -7.39
CA LEU A 100 6.73 -7.39 -6.04
C LEU A 100 5.41 -6.83 -5.50
N THR A 101 4.69 -7.63 -4.72
CA THR A 101 3.33 -7.31 -4.24
C THR A 101 3.29 -6.49 -2.93
N LYS A 102 4.43 -5.89 -2.55
CA LYS A 102 4.53 -4.99 -1.39
C LYS A 102 3.56 -3.81 -1.52
N PRO A 103 2.96 -3.33 -0.43
CA PRO A 103 2.13 -2.13 -0.46
C PRO A 103 2.94 -0.91 -0.90
N VAL A 104 2.37 -0.14 -1.81
CA VAL A 104 2.97 1.08 -2.35
C VAL A 104 2.36 2.29 -1.66
N VAL A 105 3.21 3.21 -1.22
CA VAL A 105 2.86 4.58 -0.84
C VAL A 105 3.38 5.52 -1.91
N MET A 106 2.48 6.25 -2.57
CA MET A 106 2.85 6.98 -3.79
C MET A 106 3.08 8.46 -3.55
N ARG A 107 4.25 8.96 -3.96
CA ARG A 107 4.49 10.39 -4.13
C ARG A 107 3.52 10.94 -5.17
N CYS A 108 2.55 11.73 -4.71
CA CYS A 108 1.49 12.33 -5.51
C CYS A 108 1.64 13.85 -5.64
N SER A 109 2.66 14.45 -5.04
CA SER A 109 3.06 15.84 -5.26
C SER A 109 4.35 15.94 -6.09
N GLY A 110 4.58 17.09 -6.71
CA GLY A 110 5.75 17.37 -7.54
C GLY A 110 5.75 18.81 -8.05
N GLY A 111 6.62 19.11 -9.02
CA GLY A 111 6.78 20.47 -9.55
C GLY A 111 8.08 21.19 -9.17
N PRO A 112 8.56 21.15 -7.90
CA PRO A 112 9.78 21.84 -7.54
C PRO A 112 11.02 21.07 -8.03
N SER A 113 12.15 21.75 -7.97
CA SER A 113 13.49 21.16 -8.13
C SER A 113 14.44 21.83 -7.15
N ILE A 114 15.60 21.23 -6.92
CA ILE A 114 16.67 21.84 -6.09
C ILE A 114 17.14 23.23 -6.56
N LEU A 115 16.73 23.67 -7.76
CA LEU A 115 17.11 24.94 -8.37
C LEU A 115 16.12 26.09 -8.08
N LYS A 116 14.99 25.81 -7.41
CA LYS A 116 13.91 26.77 -7.16
C LYS A 116 13.33 26.58 -5.75
N GLU A 117 12.28 27.34 -5.45
CA GLU A 117 11.51 27.21 -4.21
C GLU A 117 10.99 25.78 -4.03
N LEU A 118 11.36 25.14 -2.93
CA LEU A 118 11.05 23.74 -2.65
C LEU A 118 9.59 23.52 -2.25
N SER A 119 8.96 24.53 -1.66
CA SER A 119 7.56 24.46 -1.24
C SER A 119 6.55 24.67 -2.37
N ASN A 120 7.01 25.04 -3.57
CA ASN A 120 6.15 25.26 -4.74
C ASN A 120 5.74 23.92 -5.38
N GLU A 121 4.94 23.14 -4.65
CA GLU A 121 4.44 21.83 -5.06
C GLU A 121 3.01 21.90 -5.61
N GLU A 122 2.76 21.03 -6.58
CA GLU A 122 1.46 20.76 -7.18
C GLU A 122 1.15 19.27 -7.12
N LEU A 123 -0.12 18.92 -7.37
CA LEU A 123 -0.51 17.53 -7.54
C LEU A 123 0.12 16.96 -8.83
N ALA A 124 0.86 15.87 -8.69
CA ALA A 124 1.56 15.20 -9.77
C ALA A 124 0.86 13.92 -10.26
N VAL A 125 -0.10 13.39 -9.48
CA VAL A 125 -0.81 12.14 -9.78
C VAL A 125 -2.27 12.23 -9.36
N ASP A 126 -3.17 11.98 -10.30
CA ASP A 126 -4.62 11.89 -10.03
C ASP A 126 -4.97 10.62 -9.25
N ILE A 127 -6.08 10.68 -8.50
CA ILE A 127 -6.53 9.56 -7.68
C ILE A 127 -6.87 8.33 -8.53
N GLU A 128 -7.38 8.52 -9.75
CA GLU A 128 -7.68 7.45 -10.71
C GLU A 128 -6.42 6.68 -11.10
N ASP A 129 -5.28 7.35 -11.23
CA ASP A 129 -4.02 6.70 -11.57
C ASP A 129 -3.43 5.98 -10.35
N ALA A 130 -3.56 6.56 -9.15
CA ALA A 130 -3.20 5.88 -7.90
C ALA A 130 -4.02 4.59 -7.70
N ILE A 131 -5.33 4.62 -7.96
CA ILE A 131 -6.20 3.44 -7.93
C ILE A 131 -5.76 2.42 -8.98
N ARG A 132 -5.51 2.86 -10.22
CA ARG A 132 -5.06 1.99 -11.32
C ARG A 132 -3.76 1.24 -11.00
N MET A 133 -2.88 1.84 -10.21
CA MET A 133 -1.62 1.26 -9.76
C MET A 133 -1.73 0.45 -8.46
N ASN A 134 -2.93 0.23 -7.92
CA ASN A 134 -3.17 -0.51 -6.68
C ASN A 134 -2.39 0.06 -5.46
N VAL A 135 -2.31 1.39 -5.40
CA VAL A 135 -1.62 2.11 -4.32
C VAL A 135 -2.38 1.94 -3.00
N SER A 136 -1.63 1.75 -1.92
CA SER A 136 -2.17 1.60 -0.56
C SER A 136 -2.36 2.94 0.15
N ALA A 137 -1.50 3.92 -0.11
CA ALA A 137 -1.66 5.30 0.36
C ALA A 137 -1.01 6.30 -0.60
N ILE A 138 -1.52 7.52 -0.63
CA ILE A 138 -0.90 8.65 -1.33
C ILE A 138 -0.17 9.54 -0.34
N THR A 139 0.91 10.19 -0.77
CA THR A 139 1.69 11.13 0.06
C THR A 139 2.03 12.38 -0.73
N LEU A 140 2.04 13.50 -0.02
CA LEU A 140 2.39 14.85 -0.47
C LEU A 140 3.49 15.37 0.48
N GLN A 141 4.27 16.37 0.07
CA GLN A 141 5.30 16.96 0.94
C GLN A 141 4.70 18.06 1.81
#